data_AF-A0A5D2UZV3-F1
#
_entry.id   AF-A0A5D2UZV3-F1
#
_cell.length_a   1.000
_cell.length_b   1.000
_cell.length_c   1.000
_cell.angle_alpha   90.00
_cell.angle_beta   90.00
_cell.angle_gamma   90.00
#
_symmetry.space_group_name_H-M   'P 1'
#
loop_
_entity.id
_entity.type
_entity.pdbx_description
1 polymer ?
#
loop_
_entity_poly.entity_id
_entity_poly.type
_entity_poly.pdbx_seq_one_letter_code
_entity_poly.pdbx_strand_id
1 'polypeptide(L)'
;MQRRLSLGFDYQGIETLQIKPEDWYSIAVILYVYGYNYLSSVYHLTRIEYGVDQPEEVCIKVFAPRNNPRIPSVFWVWKSSDFQERESYDMLGISYENHP
;
A
#
# COMPACT_ATOMS: atom_id res chain seq x y z
N MET A 1 -14.54 -21.46 -23.29
CA MET A 1 -13.37 -21.80 -22.45
C MET A 1 -13.10 -20.66 -21.50
N GLN A 2 -13.12 -20.94 -20.20
CA GLN A 2 -13.15 -19.95 -19.13
C GLN A 2 -11.76 -19.31 -18.96
N ARG A 3 -11.57 -18.09 -19.47
CA ARG A 3 -10.36 -17.29 -19.16
C ARG A 3 -10.43 -16.93 -17.68
N ARG A 4 -9.69 -17.65 -16.82
CA ARG A 4 -9.57 -17.28 -15.41
C ARG A 4 -8.85 -15.93 -15.35
N LEU A 5 -9.59 -14.89 -14.94
CA LEU A 5 -9.05 -13.57 -14.59
C LEU A 5 -8.34 -13.60 -13.23
N SER A 6 -8.63 -14.60 -12.39
CA SER A 6 -8.07 -14.73 -11.04
C SER A 6 -6.85 -15.64 -11.03
N LEU A 7 -5.75 -15.13 -10.47
CA LEU A 7 -4.51 -15.87 -10.15
C LEU A 7 -4.57 -16.55 -8.78
N GLY A 8 -5.68 -16.37 -8.04
CA GLY A 8 -5.84 -16.84 -6.66
C GLY A 8 -5.66 -15.70 -5.65
N PHE A 9 -5.59 -16.09 -4.38
CA PHE A 9 -5.42 -15.17 -3.26
C PHE A 9 -3.95 -15.10 -2.85
N ASP A 10 -3.50 -13.91 -2.45
CA ASP A 10 -2.19 -13.75 -1.83
C ASP A 10 -2.17 -14.29 -0.39
N TYR A 11 -1.03 -14.18 0.30
CA TYR A 11 -0.89 -14.62 1.69
C TYR A 11 -1.78 -13.84 2.68
N GLN A 12 -2.32 -12.69 2.26
CA GLN A 12 -3.25 -11.86 3.04
C GLN A 12 -4.72 -12.16 2.69
N GLY A 13 -4.98 -13.13 1.81
CA GLY A 13 -6.34 -13.46 1.37
C GLY A 13 -6.93 -12.45 0.38
N ILE A 14 -6.10 -11.63 -0.28
CA ILE A 14 -6.53 -10.65 -1.28
C ILE A 14 -6.46 -11.29 -2.67
N GLU A 15 -7.55 -11.18 -3.44
CA GLU A 15 -7.60 -11.73 -4.79
C GLU A 15 -6.66 -10.98 -5.74
N THR A 16 -5.83 -11.73 -6.47
CA THR A 16 -4.92 -11.20 -7.49
C THR A 16 -5.50 -11.47 -8.87
N LEU A 17 -5.64 -10.42 -9.69
CA LEU A 17 -6.21 -10.50 -11.03
C LEU A 17 -5.13 -10.42 -12.11
N GLN A 18 -5.15 -11.34 -13.08
CA GLN A 18 -4.39 -11.25 -14.32
C GLN A 18 -5.22 -10.57 -15.40
N ILE A 19 -4.75 -9.39 -15.84
CA ILE A 19 -5.41 -8.57 -16.85
C ILE A 19 -4.47 -8.43 -18.04
N LYS A 20 -5.03 -8.43 -19.26
CA LYS A 20 -4.25 -8.15 -20.46
C LYS A 20 -3.98 -6.66 -20.59
N PRO A 21 -2.83 -6.23 -21.15
CA PRO A 21 -2.51 -4.81 -21.30
C PRO A 21 -3.60 -4.00 -22.03
N GLU A 22 -4.22 -4.58 -23.06
CA GLU A 22 -5.30 -3.95 -23.82
C GLU A 22 -6.58 -3.67 -23.00
N ASP A 23 -6.81 -4.43 -21.93
CA ASP A 23 -8.00 -4.32 -21.08
C ASP A 23 -7.77 -3.41 -19.85
N TRP A 24 -6.51 -3.04 -19.56
CA TRP A 24 -6.12 -2.35 -18.33
C TRP A 24 -6.89 -1.04 -18.09
N TYR A 25 -6.98 -0.19 -19.11
CA TYR A 25 -7.64 1.12 -18.96
C TYR A 25 -9.12 0.98 -18.56
N SER A 26 -9.83 0.06 -19.18
CA SER A 26 -11.24 -0.23 -18.86
C SER A 26 -11.41 -0.69 -17.42
N ILE A 27 -10.53 -1.59 -16.96
CA ILE A 27 -10.55 -2.07 -15.57
C ILE A 27 -10.23 -0.95 -14.59
N ALA A 28 -9.23 -0.12 -14.87
CA ALA A 28 -8.87 1.02 -14.02
C ALA A 28 -10.04 2.01 -13.85
N VAL A 29 -10.76 2.33 -14.94
CA VAL A 29 -11.95 3.19 -14.88
C VAL A 29 -13.06 2.56 -14.06
N ILE A 30 -13.33 1.26 -14.24
CA ILE A 30 -14.35 0.55 -13.46
C ILE A 30 -14.00 0.60 -11.97
N LEU A 31 -12.77 0.26 -11.58
CA LEU A 31 -12.34 0.30 -10.18
C LEU A 31 -12.45 1.71 -9.59
N TYR A 32 -12.08 2.74 -10.35
CA TYR A 32 -12.22 4.13 -9.92
C TYR A 32 -13.69 4.50 -9.63
N VAL A 33 -14.61 4.15 -10.54
CA VAL A 33 -16.06 4.39 -10.37
C VAL A 33 -16.64 3.59 -9.21
N TYR A 34 -16.15 2.36 -8.98
CA TYR A 34 -16.54 1.52 -7.84
C TYR A 34 -16.02 2.01 -6.48
N GLY A 35 -15.18 3.05 -6.46
CA GLY A 35 -14.75 3.68 -5.21
C GLY A 35 -13.36 3.27 -4.72
N TYR A 36 -12.54 2.62 -5.55
CA TYR A 36 -11.12 2.32 -5.23
C TYR A 36 -10.25 3.59 -5.32
N ASN A 37 -10.57 4.57 -4.49
CA ASN A 37 -10.10 5.97 -4.54
C ASN A 37 -9.28 6.37 -3.32
N TYR A 38 -8.65 5.41 -2.66
CA TYR A 38 -7.76 5.65 -1.53
C TYR A 38 -6.31 5.45 -1.95
N LEU A 39 -5.44 6.29 -1.41
CA LEU A 39 -4.00 6.05 -1.41
C LEU A 39 -3.66 5.33 -0.09
N SER A 40 -2.59 4.55 -0.09
CA SER A 40 -2.15 3.86 1.12
C SER A 40 -0.65 4.04 1.33
N SER A 41 -0.27 4.38 2.55
CA SER A 41 1.11 4.21 3.01
C SER A 41 1.22 2.87 3.73
N VAL A 42 2.27 2.11 3.45
CA VAL A 42 2.45 0.75 3.99
C VAL A 42 3.73 0.71 4.81
N TYR A 43 3.60 0.31 6.08
CA TYR A 43 4.71 0.15 7.00
C TYR A 43 4.86 -1.33 7.34
N HIS A 44 6.00 -1.91 6.98
CA HIS A 44 6.36 -3.27 7.35
C HIS A 44 7.32 -3.20 8.54
N LEU A 45 6.89 -3.73 9.69
CA LEU A 45 7.66 -3.75 10.93
C LEU A 45 7.97 -5.20 11.29
N THR A 46 9.23 -5.46 11.59
CA THR A 46 9.74 -6.77 12.00
C THR A 46 10.31 -6.64 13.40
N ARG A 47 9.85 -7.47 14.33
CA ARG A 47 10.42 -7.58 15.67
C ARG A 47 11.69 -8.44 15.60
N ILE A 48 12.83 -7.82 15.82
CA ILE A 48 14.14 -8.49 15.74
C ILE A 48 14.55 -8.98 17.13
N GLU A 49 14.76 -10.28 17.27
CA GLU A 49 15.27 -10.93 18.47
C GLU A 49 16.40 -11.91 18.11
N TYR A 50 17.40 -12.02 18.98
CA TYR A 50 18.54 -12.93 18.76
C TYR A 50 18.09 -14.39 18.87
N GLY A 51 18.50 -15.22 17.90
CA GLY A 51 18.26 -16.67 17.94
C GLY A 51 16.87 -17.11 17.50
N VAL A 52 16.12 -16.25 16.82
CA VAL A 52 14.79 -16.57 16.26
C VAL A 52 14.90 -16.75 14.75
N ASP A 53 14.52 -17.94 14.25
CA ASP A 53 14.55 -18.27 12.81
C ASP A 53 13.40 -17.62 12.02
N GLN A 54 12.30 -17.29 12.69
CA GLN A 54 11.11 -16.66 12.10
C GLN A 54 10.65 -15.48 12.98
N PRO A 55 11.08 -14.25 12.68
CA PRO A 55 10.70 -13.09 13.47
C PRO A 55 9.21 -12.78 13.34
N GLU A 56 8.65 -12.15 14.37
CA GLU A 56 7.27 -11.64 14.36
C GLU A 56 7.19 -10.39 13.48
N GLU A 57 6.23 -10.34 12.56
CA GLU A 57 6.07 -9.24 11.60
C GLU A 57 4.66 -8.69 11.59
N VAL A 58 4.55 -7.37 11.38
CA VAL A 58 3.28 -6.68 11.17
C VAL A 58 3.36 -5.74 9.97
N CYS A 59 2.36 -5.85 9.08
CA CYS A 59 2.18 -4.95 7.93
C CYS A 59 1.00 -4.02 8.21
N ILE A 60 1.28 -2.73 8.35
CA ILE A 60 0.28 -1.70 8.65
C ILE A 60 0.00 -0.93 7.35
N LYS A 61 -1.26 -0.93 6.91
CA LYS A 61 -1.72 -0.14 5.76
C LYS A 61 -2.56 1.03 6.25
N VAL A 62 -2.08 2.24 6.07
CA VAL A 62 -2.80 3.47 6.43
C VAL A 62 -3.41 4.06 5.17
N PHE A 63 -4.74 4.03 5.09
CA PHE A 63 -5.48 4.54 3.94
C PHE A 63 -5.81 6.03 4.12
N ALA A 64 -5.54 6.82 3.08
CA ALA A 64 -5.87 8.22 3.01
C ALA A 64 -6.74 8.50 1.76
N PRO A 65 -7.76 9.36 1.86
CA PRO A 65 -8.65 9.63 0.73
C PRO A 65 -7.89 10.42 -0.35
N ARG A 66 -8.06 10.06 -1.62
CA ARG A 66 -7.29 10.65 -2.73
C ARG A 66 -7.52 12.15 -2.94
N ASN A 67 -8.64 12.70 -2.47
CA ASN A 67 -8.94 14.13 -2.59
C ASN A 67 -8.21 14.99 -1.54
N ASN A 68 -7.80 14.43 -0.40
CA ASN A 68 -7.05 15.09 0.65
C ASN A 68 -6.17 14.06 1.39
N PRO A 69 -5.12 13.53 0.73
CA PRO A 69 -4.35 12.41 1.26
C PRO A 69 -3.38 12.87 2.35
N ARG A 70 -3.85 12.94 3.59
CA ARG A 70 -3.07 13.36 4.76
C ARG A 70 -2.91 12.21 5.75
N ILE A 71 -1.69 11.99 6.22
CA ILE A 71 -1.35 10.95 7.21
C ILE A 71 -0.42 11.57 8.26
N PRO A 72 -0.61 11.35 9.57
CA PRO A 72 0.39 11.74 10.57
C PRO A 72 1.73 11.02 10.32
N SER A 73 2.84 11.78 10.23
CA SER A 73 4.17 11.19 10.07
C SER A 73 4.55 10.34 11.27
N VAL A 74 5.20 9.20 11.02
CA VAL A 74 5.79 8.36 12.07
C VAL A 74 7.29 8.60 12.26
N PHE A 75 7.86 9.63 11.63
CA PHE A 75 9.29 9.98 11.72
C PHE A 75 9.79 10.16 13.16
N TRP A 76 8.94 10.66 14.06
CA TRP A 76 9.31 10.83 15.47
C TRP A 76 9.38 9.52 16.25
N VAL A 77 8.73 8.46 15.76
CA VAL A 77 8.81 7.10 16.30
C VAL A 77 9.93 6.31 15.63
N TRP A 78 9.97 6.31 14.29
CA TRP A 78 10.96 5.61 13.49
C TRP A 78 11.63 6.57 12.51
N LYS A 79 12.85 7.02 12.84
CA LYS A 79 13.61 7.95 11.99
C LYS A 79 13.89 7.44 10.59
N SER A 80 13.88 6.12 10.40
CA SER A 80 14.02 5.48 9.09
C SER A 80 12.86 5.75 8.12
N SER A 81 11.71 6.25 8.60
CA SER A 81 10.58 6.58 7.73
C SER A 81 10.82 7.82 6.88
N ASP A 82 11.80 8.66 7.20
CA ASP A 82 12.09 9.94 6.52
C ASP A 82 12.06 9.80 4.99
N PHE A 83 12.93 8.96 4.45
CA PHE A 83 13.03 8.79 3.00
C PHE A 83 11.75 8.18 2.39
N GLN A 84 11.13 7.21 3.07
CA GLN A 84 9.94 6.51 2.57
C GLN A 84 8.71 7.44 2.53
N GLU A 85 8.55 8.30 3.54
CA GLU A 85 7.47 9.28 3.62
C GLU A 85 7.69 10.40 2.59
N ARG A 86 8.94 10.85 2.39
CA ARG A 86 9.29 11.80 1.32
C ARG A 86 9.09 11.24 -0.08
N GLU A 87 9.50 10.01 -0.33
CA GLU A 87 9.26 9.32 -1.60
C GLU A 87 7.76 9.19 -1.89
N SER A 88 6.97 8.82 -0.88
CA SER A 88 5.51 8.72 -1.00
C SER A 88 4.86 10.09 -1.24
N TYR A 89 5.38 11.16 -0.64
CA TYR A 89 4.97 12.52 -0.94
C TYR A 89 5.27 12.90 -2.39
N ASP A 90 6.51 12.71 -2.84
CA ASP A 90 6.96 13.08 -4.18
C ASP A 90 6.24 12.30 -5.28
N MET A 91 5.95 11.01 -5.04
CA MET A 91 5.40 10.13 -6.08
C MET A 91 3.89 10.00 -6.07
N LEU A 92 3.28 10.00 -4.89
CA LEU A 92 1.84 9.75 -4.74
C LEU A 92 1.07 10.98 -4.26
N GLY A 93 1.77 12.02 -3.79
CA GLY A 93 1.15 13.23 -3.25
C GLY A 93 0.58 13.07 -1.85
N ILE A 94 0.97 12.04 -1.10
CA ILE A 94 0.54 11.84 0.29
C ILE A 94 1.28 12.84 1.18
N SER A 95 0.54 13.71 1.86
CA SER A 95 1.09 14.70 2.79
C SER A 95 1.24 14.10 4.19
N TYR A 96 2.47 14.14 4.73
CA TYR A 96 2.77 13.64 6.05
C TYR A 96 2.82 14.77 7.08
N GLU A 97 1.89 14.77 8.04
CA GLU A 97 1.77 15.84 9.03
C GLU A 97 2.89 15.75 10.07
N ASN A 98 3.50 16.90 10.40
CA ASN A 98 4.61 17.02 11.36
C ASN A 98 5.90 16.28 10.95
N HIS A 99 6.05 15.94 9.67
CA HIS A 99 7.32 15.52 9.09
C HIS A 99 8.30 16.70 9.04
N PRO A 100 9.59 16.53 9.38
CA PRO A 100 10.61 17.57 9.25
C PRO A 100 10.90 17.98 7.81
#